data_AF-A0A959NBR0-F1
#
_entry.id   AF-A0A959NBR0-F1
#
_cell.length_a   1.000
_cell.length_b   1.000
_cell.length_c   1.000
_cell.angle_alpha   90.00
_cell.angle_beta   90.00
_cell.angle_gamma   90.00
#
_symmetry.space_group_name_H-M   'P 1'
#
loop_
_entity.id
_entity.type
_entity.pdbx_description
1 polymer ?
#
loop_
_entity_poly.entity_id
_entity_poly.type
_entity_poly.pdbx_seq_one_letter_code
_entity_poly.pdbx_strand_id
1 'polypeptide(L)'
;CKSNWTGATVYHDDDEKGECFRKYDAVLDSYKDHSDFLKNGQRYAFLFQLDPTDYKDWANGLKKAGYATNPLYAKKLIQLIEDYNLEAYTLQALQM
;
A
#
# COMPACT_ATOMS: atom_id res chain seq x y z
N CYS A 1 11.76 -11.25 7.73
CA CYS A 1 11.11 -9.98 7.34
C CYS A 1 12.22 -9.04 6.88
N LYS A 2 11.91 -7.91 6.23
CA LYS A 2 12.94 -6.92 5.84
C LYS A 2 13.81 -6.56 7.05
N SER A 3 15.09 -6.27 6.80
CA SER A 3 16.14 -6.16 7.84
C SER A 3 15.90 -5.10 8.92
N ASN A 4 14.99 -4.15 8.70
CA ASN A 4 14.67 -3.08 9.64
C ASN A 4 13.49 -3.38 10.58
N TRP A 5 12.83 -4.54 10.45
CA TRP A 5 11.70 -4.90 11.30
C TRP A 5 12.17 -5.57 12.59
N THR A 6 11.82 -4.99 13.74
CA THR A 6 12.15 -5.49 15.08
C THR A 6 10.93 -5.96 15.88
N GLY A 7 9.72 -5.82 15.33
CA GLY A 7 8.47 -6.23 15.97
C GLY A 7 8.15 -7.72 15.78
N ALA A 8 6.96 -8.12 16.25
CA ALA A 8 6.48 -9.49 16.11
C ALA A 8 6.29 -9.87 14.62
N THR A 9 6.40 -11.16 14.32
CA THR A 9 6.27 -11.68 12.95
C THR A 9 5.43 -12.95 12.88
N VAL A 10 4.91 -13.22 11.69
CA VAL A 10 4.27 -14.50 11.33
C VAL A 10 4.80 -14.95 9.96
N TYR A 11 4.66 -16.24 9.66
CA TYR A 11 5.14 -16.82 8.41
C TYR A 11 3.98 -17.41 7.62
N HIS A 12 3.88 -17.05 6.35
CA HIS A 12 2.84 -17.52 5.43
C HIS A 12 3.44 -17.72 4.03
N ASP A 13 2.79 -18.53 3.22
CA ASP A 13 3.13 -18.69 1.80
C ASP A 13 2.30 -17.67 1.00
N ASP A 14 2.94 -16.75 0.28
CA ASP A 14 2.27 -15.75 -0.58
C ASP A 14 2.87 -15.77 -2.00
N ASP A 15 3.90 -14.97 -2.30
CA ASP A 15 4.68 -15.03 -3.54
C ASP A 15 5.73 -16.15 -3.48
N GLU A 16 6.32 -16.39 -2.30
CA GLU A 16 7.28 -17.46 -2.03
C GLU A 16 6.90 -18.26 -0.77
N LYS A 17 7.46 -19.45 -0.64
CA LYS A 17 7.23 -20.32 0.53
C LYS A 17 7.93 -19.75 1.77
N GLY A 18 7.21 -19.64 2.87
CA GLY A 18 7.76 -19.22 4.17
C GLY A 18 8.13 -17.74 4.23
N GLU A 19 7.39 -16.89 3.52
CA GLU A 19 7.57 -15.45 3.61
C GLU A 19 7.21 -14.93 5.00
N CYS A 20 7.95 -13.91 5.44
CA CYS A 20 7.79 -13.30 6.75
C CYS A 20 6.96 -12.03 6.65
N PHE A 21 5.88 -11.98 7.43
CA PHE A 21 4.98 -10.85 7.55
C PHE A 21 5.11 -10.19 8.92
N ARG A 22 4.95 -8.88 8.94
CA ARG A 22 4.89 -8.09 10.17
C ARG A 22 3.59 -8.41 10.90
N LYS A 23 3.65 -8.60 12.22
CA LYS A 23 2.49 -8.80 13.10
C LYS A 23 2.30 -7.57 13.98
N TYR A 24 1.05 -7.17 14.13
CA TYR A 24 0.64 -6.01 14.92
C TYR A 24 -0.38 -6.43 15.97
N ASP A 25 -0.42 -5.72 17.09
CA ASP A 25 -1.40 -5.95 18.16
C ASP A 25 -2.73 -5.24 17.88
N ALA A 26 -2.70 -4.12 17.14
CA ALA A 26 -3.88 -3.40 16.68
C ALA A 26 -3.84 -3.12 15.17
N VAL A 27 -5.02 -3.04 14.56
CA VAL A 27 -5.18 -2.70 13.13
C VAL A 27 -4.59 -1.33 12.79
N LEU A 28 -4.73 -0.36 13.71
CA LEU A 28 -4.22 1.00 13.54
C LEU A 28 -2.69 1.02 13.39
N ASP A 29 -1.96 0.16 14.11
CA ASP A 29 -0.50 0.08 14.00
C ASP A 29 -0.08 -0.41 12.61
N SER A 30 -0.84 -1.35 12.04
CA SER A 30 -0.62 -1.80 10.66
C SER A 30 -0.86 -0.68 9.65
N TYR A 31 -1.91 0.13 9.82
CA TYR A 31 -2.16 1.27 8.93
C TYR A 31 -1.07 2.31 9.04
N LYS A 32 -0.65 2.66 10.26
CA LYS A 32 0.44 3.62 10.51
C LYS A 32 1.75 3.16 9.88
N ASP A 33 2.18 1.92 10.16
CA ASP A 33 3.41 1.37 9.60
C ASP A 33 3.37 1.31 8.07
N HIS A 34 2.22 0.93 7.49
CA HIS A 34 2.04 0.92 6.04
C HIS A 34 2.14 2.32 5.43
N SER A 35 1.50 3.34 6.04
CA SER A 35 1.64 4.73 5.63
C SER A 35 3.07 5.23 5.73
N ASP A 36 3.78 4.92 6.83
CA ASP A 36 5.18 5.30 7.03
C ASP A 36 6.11 4.58 6.04
N PHE A 37 5.83 3.32 5.70
CA PHE A 37 6.56 2.56 4.70
C PHE A 37 6.49 3.21 3.30
N LEU A 38 5.29 3.64 2.88
CA LEU A 38 5.12 4.36 1.61
C LEU A 38 5.78 5.73 1.67
N LYS A 39 5.52 6.51 2.72
CA LYS A 39 6.01 7.89 2.86
C LYS A 39 7.52 7.99 2.94
N ASN A 40 8.16 7.10 3.69
CA ASN A 40 9.60 7.15 3.95
C ASN A 40 10.43 6.33 2.93
N GLY A 41 9.77 5.49 2.11
CA GLY A 41 10.44 4.67 1.12
C GLY A 41 10.85 5.48 -0.12
N GLN A 42 12.14 5.62 -0.38
CA GLN A 42 12.66 6.39 -1.53
C GLN A 42 12.05 5.96 -2.88
N ARG A 43 11.78 4.65 -3.06
CA ARG A 43 11.15 4.12 -4.29
C ARG A 43 9.70 4.58 -4.50
N TYR A 44 9.01 5.03 -3.46
CA TYR A 44 7.63 5.50 -3.49
C TYR A 44 7.52 7.03 -3.45
N ALA A 45 8.62 7.75 -3.20
CA ALA A 45 8.60 9.20 -2.99
C ALA A 45 7.92 9.99 -4.12
N PHE A 46 8.05 9.53 -5.38
CA PHE A 46 7.41 10.18 -6.53
C PHE A 46 5.88 10.10 -6.49
N LEU A 47 5.29 9.12 -5.80
CA LEU A 47 3.83 9.02 -5.66
C LEU A 47 3.25 10.22 -4.92
N PHE A 48 4.00 10.78 -3.96
CA PHE A 48 3.57 11.94 -3.18
C PHE A 48 3.68 13.27 -3.95
N GLN A 49 4.08 13.23 -5.22
CA GLN A 49 4.00 14.36 -6.15
C GLN A 49 2.75 14.30 -7.03
N LEU A 50 2.04 13.17 -7.03
CA LEU A 50 0.78 13.00 -7.74
C LEU A 50 -0.35 13.69 -6.98
N ASP A 51 -1.41 14.03 -7.71
CA ASP A 51 -2.64 14.52 -7.09
C ASP A 51 -3.20 13.41 -6.16
N PRO A 52 -3.50 13.70 -4.88
CA PRO A 52 -4.08 12.72 -3.97
C PRO A 52 -5.42 12.15 -4.47
N THR A 53 -6.15 12.87 -5.33
CA THR A 53 -7.41 12.41 -5.93
C THR A 53 -7.22 11.50 -7.14
N ASP A 54 -6.02 11.44 -7.73
CA ASP A 54 -5.73 10.58 -8.89
C ASP A 54 -5.32 9.16 -8.46
N TYR A 55 -6.30 8.40 -7.96
CA TYR A 55 -6.07 7.03 -7.53
C TYR A 55 -5.60 6.10 -8.67
N LYS A 56 -5.81 6.47 -9.94
CA LYS A 56 -5.39 5.68 -11.11
C LYS A 56 -3.88 5.79 -11.29
N ASP A 57 -3.33 6.99 -11.27
CA ASP A 57 -1.87 7.20 -11.33
C ASP A 57 -1.18 6.68 -10.07
N TRP A 58 -1.81 6.78 -8.90
CA TRP A 58 -1.33 6.11 -7.68
C TRP A 58 -1.25 4.59 -7.83
N ALA A 59 -2.29 3.92 -8.35
CA ALA A 59 -2.28 2.47 -8.53
C ALA A 59 -1.21 2.01 -9.54
N ASN A 60 -1.07 2.74 -10.66
CA ASN A 60 -0.03 2.48 -11.66
C ASN A 60 1.36 2.74 -11.10
N GLY A 61 1.54 3.82 -10.34
CA GLY A 61 2.80 4.17 -9.70
C GLY A 61 3.21 3.15 -8.63
N LEU A 62 2.29 2.65 -7.81
CA LEU A 62 2.55 1.58 -6.84
C LEU A 62 3.06 0.31 -7.53
N LYS A 63 2.43 -0.08 -8.65
CA LYS A 63 2.90 -1.20 -9.46
C LYS A 63 4.30 -0.93 -10.00
N LYS A 64 4.54 0.23 -10.60
CA LYS A 64 5.83 0.66 -11.15
C LYS A 64 6.94 0.68 -10.10
N ALA A 65 6.63 1.09 -8.88
CA ALA A 65 7.54 1.12 -7.73
C ALA A 65 7.84 -0.27 -7.13
N GLY A 66 7.22 -1.33 -7.65
CA GLY A 66 7.43 -2.70 -7.17
C GLY A 66 6.73 -2.99 -5.85
N TYR A 67 5.54 -2.43 -5.63
CA TYR A 67 4.70 -2.81 -4.50
C TYR A 67 4.19 -4.25 -4.60
N ALA A 68 3.86 -4.70 -5.81
CA ALA A 68 3.40 -6.06 -6.07
C ALA A 68 3.96 -6.61 -7.39
N THR A 69 4.18 -7.93 -7.44
CA THR A 69 4.70 -8.68 -8.59
C THR A 69 3.62 -8.96 -9.64
N ASN A 70 2.36 -9.09 -9.22
CA ASN A 70 1.21 -9.37 -10.09
C ASN A 70 1.08 -8.33 -11.23
N PRO A 71 1.06 -8.73 -12.52
CA PRO A 71 0.97 -7.80 -13.65
C PRO A 71 -0.37 -7.05 -13.70
N LEU A 72 -1.43 -7.60 -13.10
CA LEU A 72 -2.77 -7.01 -13.05
C LEU A 72 -3.03 -6.16 -11.80
N TYR A 73 -2.02 -5.93 -10.95
CA TYR A 73 -2.18 -5.25 -9.67
C TYR A 73 -2.91 -3.90 -9.78
N ALA A 74 -2.39 -2.99 -10.63
CA ALA A 74 -2.97 -1.66 -10.78
C ALA A 74 -4.43 -1.73 -11.28
N LYS A 75 -4.69 -2.59 -12.28
CA LYS A 75 -6.04 -2.79 -12.82
C LYS A 75 -7.02 -3.29 -11.74
N LYS A 76 -6.61 -4.27 -10.94
CA LYS A 76 -7.44 -4.81 -9.85
C LYS A 76 -7.72 -3.77 -8.78
N LEU A 77 -6.71 -2.98 -8.40
CA LEU A 77 -6.87 -1.93 -7.40
C LEU A 77 -7.82 -0.83 -7.88
N ILE A 78 -7.66 -0.36 -9.13
CA ILE A 78 -8.56 0.62 -9.75
C ILE A 78 -9.99 0.09 -9.77
N GLN A 79 -10.17 -1.16 -10.20
CA GLN A 79 -11.49 -1.79 -10.24
C GLN A 79 -12.14 -1.84 -8.84
N LEU A 80 -11.38 -2.22 -7.81
CA LEU A 80 -11.91 -2.22 -6.43
C LEU A 80 -12.29 -0.82 -5.95
N ILE A 81 -11.51 0.21 -6.31
CA ILE A 81 -11.84 1.59 -5.96
C ILE A 81 -13.15 2.01 -6.61
N GLU A 82 -13.32 1.74 -7.91
CA GLU A 82 -14.52 2.08 -8.68
C GLU A 82 -15.75 1.26 -8.24
N ASP A 83 -15.61 -0.05 -8.02
CA ASP A 83 -16.72 -0.95 -7.62
C ASP A 83 -17.32 -0.56 -6.25
N TYR A 84 -16.49 -0.02 -5.36
CA TYR A 84 -16.88 0.35 -3.99
C TYR A 84 -16.92 1.86 -3.74
N ASN A 85 -16.70 2.70 -4.77
CA ASN A 85 -16.64 4.16 -4.68
C ASN A 85 -15.72 4.66 -3.54
N LEU A 86 -14.52 4.09 -3.45
CA LEU A 86 -13.59 4.35 -2.34
C LEU A 86 -12.90 5.72 -2.43
N GLU A 87 -12.87 6.34 -3.60
CA GLU A 87 -12.37 7.70 -3.80
C GLU A 87 -13.14 8.74 -2.98
N ALA A 88 -14.40 8.44 -2.61
CA ALA A 88 -15.23 9.31 -1.77
C ALA A 88 -14.56 9.62 -0.42
N TYR A 89 -13.81 8.67 0.16
CA TYR A 89 -13.09 8.87 1.42
C TYR A 89 -11.91 9.85 1.27
N THR A 90 -11.22 9.82 0.12
CA THR A 90 -10.18 10.80 -0.19
C THR A 90 -10.78 12.19 -0.31
N LEU A 91 -11.89 12.32 -1.04
CA LEU A 91 -12.57 13.61 -1.21
C LEU A 91 -13.08 14.17 0.12
N GLN A 92 -13.62 13.31 0.99
CA GLN A 92 -14.04 13.71 2.33
C GLN A 92 -12.86 14.19 3.17
N ALA A 93 -11.73 13.50 3.14
CA ALA A 93 -10.55 13.86 3.92
C ALA A 93 -9.93 15.20 3.47
N LEU A 94 -10.02 15.55 2.18
CA LEU A 94 -9.51 16.82 1.64
C LEU A 94 -10.42 18.03 1.95
N GLN A 95 -11.64 17.79 2.40
CA GLN A 95 -12.61 18.84 2.79
C GLN A 95 -12.57 19.17 4.28
N MET A 96 -11.82 18.42 5.08
CA MET A 96 -11.62 18.63 6.52
C MET A 96 -10.43 19.55 6.79
#